data_AF-A0A0G1HQ67-F1
#
_entry.id   AF-A0A0G1HQ67-F1
#
_cell.length_a   1.000
_cell.length_b   1.000
_cell.length_c   1.000
_cell.angle_alpha   90.00
_cell.angle_beta   90.00
_cell.angle_gamma   90.00
#
_symmetry.space_group_name_H-M   'P 1'
#
loop_
_entity.id
_entity.type
_entity.pdbx_description
1 polymer ?
#
loop_
_entity_poly.entity_id
_entity_poly.type
_entity_poly.pdbx_seq_one_letter_code
_entity_poly.pdbx_strand_id
1 'polypeptide(L)'
;LNGHNESVEDARKAMRKMVAEIRETQDSDNGAYAVANGDAYELIFYSDIDTDIGVERVRYISDNSGLKKGVVEPSGANPVVYNLASETITLLSPHVVNSEDGIPLFKYYTKDYPTVATPLATPVNIDQVSLINFVIRVKSESGGGSITSTLSSFVQPRNLKKNL
;
A
#
# COMPACT_ATOMS: atom_id res chain seq x y z
N LEU A 1 -5.92 -16.97 22.91
CA LEU A 1 -7.08 -16.28 22.30
C LEU A 1 -6.78 -14.79 22.06
N ASN A 2 -6.17 -14.06 23.02
CA ASN A 2 -5.91 -12.62 22.88
C ASN A 2 -4.93 -12.24 21.74
N GLY A 3 -3.86 -13.00 21.51
CA GLY A 3 -2.87 -12.68 20.46
C GLY A 3 -3.41 -12.74 19.03
N HIS A 4 -4.34 -13.64 18.72
CA HIS A 4 -4.98 -13.71 17.40
C HIS A 4 -5.75 -12.43 17.08
N ASN A 5 -6.59 -11.97 18.02
CA ASN A 5 -7.40 -10.78 17.82
C ASN A 5 -6.53 -9.53 17.64
N GLU A 6 -5.44 -9.43 18.40
CA GLU A 6 -4.48 -8.33 18.29
C GLU A 6 -3.82 -8.26 16.90
N SER A 7 -3.29 -9.39 16.40
CA SER A 7 -2.67 -9.44 15.06
C SER A 7 -3.64 -9.01 13.95
N VAL A 8 -4.90 -9.45 14.04
CA VAL A 8 -5.94 -9.10 13.07
C VAL A 8 -6.33 -7.62 13.18
N GLU A 9 -6.41 -7.07 14.40
CA GLU A 9 -6.71 -5.65 14.60
C GLU A 9 -5.61 -4.74 14.07
N ASP A 10 -4.34 -5.09 14.26
CA ASP A 10 -3.22 -4.31 13.71
C ASP A 10 -3.22 -4.31 12.18
N ALA A 11 -3.47 -5.46 11.57
CA ALA A 11 -3.64 -5.56 10.12
C ALA A 11 -4.86 -4.75 9.62
N ARG A 12 -5.98 -4.73 10.36
CA ARG A 12 -7.14 -3.88 10.03
C ARG A 12 -6.80 -2.40 10.12
N LYS A 13 -6.07 -1.96 11.14
CA LYS A 13 -5.59 -0.56 11.27
C LYS A 13 -4.68 -0.20 10.10
N ALA A 14 -3.73 -1.06 9.75
CA ALA A 14 -2.84 -0.88 8.61
C ALA A 14 -3.63 -0.77 7.29
N MET A 15 -4.62 -1.64 7.07
CA MET A 15 -5.49 -1.59 5.88
C MET A 15 -6.26 -0.28 5.78
N ARG A 16 -6.84 0.21 6.89
CA ARG A 16 -7.55 1.50 6.90
C ARG A 16 -6.62 2.66 6.56
N LYS A 17 -5.39 2.65 7.09
CA LYS A 17 -4.37 3.66 6.81
C LYS A 17 -3.96 3.63 5.33
N MET A 18 -3.68 2.45 4.76
CA MET A 18 -3.41 2.28 3.33
C MET A 18 -4.55 2.83 2.46
N VAL A 19 -5.80 2.46 2.76
CA VAL A 19 -6.96 2.93 2.00
C VAL A 19 -7.07 4.45 2.03
N ALA A 20 -6.86 5.08 3.19
CA ALA A 20 -6.91 6.53 3.32
C ALA A 20 -5.81 7.21 2.50
N GLU A 21 -4.56 6.81 2.67
CA GLU A 21 -3.41 7.45 2.02
C GLU A 21 -3.39 7.21 0.50
N ILE A 22 -3.74 6.00 0.04
CA ILE A 22 -3.76 5.68 -1.40
C ILE A 22 -4.93 6.38 -2.10
N ARG A 23 -6.00 6.69 -1.39
CA ARG A 23 -7.10 7.49 -1.95
C ARG A 23 -6.66 8.93 -2.22
N GLU A 24 -5.82 9.49 -1.35
CA GLU A 24 -5.34 10.87 -1.42
C GLU A 24 -4.02 11.03 -2.19
N THR A 25 -3.63 10.03 -2.99
CA THR A 25 -2.46 10.17 -3.88
C THR A 25 -2.55 11.48 -4.67
N GLN A 26 -1.44 12.20 -4.79
CA GLN A 26 -1.27 13.45 -5.54
C GLN A 26 0.08 13.46 -6.25
N ASP A 27 0.23 14.27 -7.30
CA ASP A 27 1.54 14.43 -7.94
C ASP A 27 2.54 15.01 -6.93
N SER A 28 3.79 14.60 -7.05
CA SER A 28 4.86 15.01 -6.12
C SER A 28 5.30 16.47 -6.34
N ASP A 29 5.94 17.04 -5.31
CA ASP A 29 6.46 18.42 -5.36
C ASP A 29 7.61 18.61 -6.38
N ASN A 30 8.24 17.53 -6.85
CA ASN A 30 9.26 17.59 -7.88
C ASN A 30 8.73 17.28 -9.29
N GLY A 31 7.40 17.13 -9.44
CA GLY A 31 6.74 16.87 -10.73
C GLY A 31 6.69 15.41 -11.16
N ALA A 32 7.12 14.46 -10.32
CA ALA A 32 6.87 13.04 -10.57
C ALA A 32 5.39 12.67 -10.36
N TYR A 33 4.93 11.69 -11.14
CA TYR A 33 3.55 11.18 -11.11
C TYR A 33 3.17 10.61 -9.75
N ALA A 34 1.90 10.74 -9.41
CA ALA A 34 1.34 10.31 -8.13
C ALA A 34 1.64 8.85 -7.71
N VAL A 35 1.83 7.91 -8.64
CA VAL A 35 2.28 6.54 -8.31
C VAL A 35 3.59 6.25 -9.03
N ALA A 36 4.63 5.95 -8.26
CA ALA A 36 5.98 5.71 -8.76
C ALA A 36 6.27 4.23 -9.03
N ASN A 37 5.63 3.31 -8.29
CA ASN A 37 5.77 1.87 -8.49
C ASN A 37 4.50 1.13 -8.05
N GLY A 38 4.12 0.08 -8.78
CA GLY A 38 3.04 -0.83 -8.40
C GLY A 38 3.40 -2.28 -8.67
N ASP A 39 3.93 -2.95 -7.65
CA ASP A 39 4.25 -4.38 -7.66
C ASP A 39 3.28 -5.18 -6.76
N ALA A 40 3.32 -6.51 -6.81
CA ALA A 40 2.45 -7.40 -6.05
C ALA A 40 2.62 -7.26 -4.54
N TYR A 41 3.80 -6.87 -4.07
CA TYR A 41 4.15 -6.75 -2.64
C TYR A 41 4.64 -5.37 -2.25
N GLU A 42 4.76 -4.45 -3.19
CA GLU A 42 5.23 -3.08 -2.96
C GLU A 42 4.40 -2.08 -3.75
N LEU A 43 3.97 -0.99 -3.09
CA LEU A 43 3.38 0.16 -3.74
C LEU A 43 4.12 1.41 -3.28
N ILE A 44 4.59 2.21 -4.24
CA ILE A 44 5.22 3.51 -4.00
C ILE A 44 4.38 4.59 -4.66
N PHE A 45 3.98 5.59 -3.88
CA PHE A 45 3.18 6.72 -4.33
C PHE A 45 3.52 7.99 -3.58
N TYR A 46 2.95 9.10 -4.03
CA TYR A 46 3.08 10.40 -3.40
C TYR A 46 1.73 10.83 -2.84
N SER A 47 1.72 11.32 -1.60
CA SER A 47 0.52 11.76 -0.88
C SER A 47 0.95 12.66 0.26
N ASP A 48 0.21 13.74 0.50
CA ASP A 48 0.23 14.42 1.79
C ASP A 48 -0.43 13.50 2.82
N ILE A 49 0.33 13.08 3.84
CA ILE A 49 -0.12 12.15 4.89
C ILE A 49 -0.17 12.78 6.29
N ASP A 50 0.29 14.01 6.46
CA ASP A 50 0.35 14.70 7.76
C ASP A 50 -0.22 16.13 7.75
N THR A 51 -0.80 16.56 6.63
CA THR A 51 -1.51 17.83 6.42
C THR A 51 -0.59 19.05 6.54
N ASP A 52 0.64 18.92 6.10
CA ASP A 52 1.53 20.07 5.90
C ASP A 52 1.54 20.53 4.42
N ILE A 53 2.60 21.20 3.96
CA ILE A 53 2.69 21.73 2.58
C ILE A 53 3.38 20.71 1.65
N GLY A 54 4.14 19.77 2.20
CA GLY A 54 4.88 18.76 1.48
C GLY A 54 4.00 17.63 0.96
N VAL A 55 4.48 17.00 -0.10
CA VAL A 55 3.94 15.72 -0.58
C VAL A 55 4.96 14.62 -0.32
N GLU A 56 4.65 13.72 0.61
CA GLU A 56 5.58 12.67 1.01
C GLU A 56 5.64 11.56 -0.04
N ARG A 57 6.83 10.96 -0.19
CA ARG A 57 6.96 9.69 -0.91
C ARG A 57 6.68 8.54 0.05
N VAL A 58 5.56 7.87 -0.14
CA VAL A 58 5.07 6.77 0.69
C VAL A 58 5.34 5.43 0.01
N ARG A 59 5.83 4.46 0.78
CA ARG A 59 6.09 3.09 0.33
C ARG A 59 5.43 2.09 1.27
N TYR A 60 4.50 1.28 0.78
CA TYR A 60 4.03 0.10 1.49
C TYR A 60 4.71 -1.13 0.95
N ILE A 61 5.19 -2.01 1.83
CA ILE A 61 5.86 -3.25 1.46
C ILE A 61 5.46 -4.39 2.40
N SER A 62 5.19 -5.57 1.85
CA SER A 62 5.12 -6.82 2.62
C SER A 62 6.31 -7.71 2.26
N ASP A 63 7.04 -8.13 3.28
CA ASP A 63 8.13 -9.09 3.19
C ASP A 63 8.01 -10.14 4.31
N ASN A 64 9.05 -10.95 4.52
CA ASN A 64 9.09 -12.02 5.52
C ASN A 64 9.04 -11.53 6.98
N SER A 65 9.07 -10.22 7.22
CA SER A 65 8.95 -9.62 8.55
C SER A 65 7.65 -8.85 8.75
N GLY A 66 6.71 -8.98 7.82
CA GLY A 66 5.37 -8.41 7.91
C GLY A 66 5.14 -7.24 6.96
N LEU A 67 4.13 -6.43 7.29
CA LEU A 67 3.73 -5.24 6.54
C LEU A 67 4.39 -4.00 7.12
N LYS A 68 5.07 -3.23 6.28
CA LYS A 68 5.79 -2.00 6.65
C LYS A 68 5.31 -0.82 5.82
N LYS A 69 5.51 0.37 6.37
CA LYS A 69 5.40 1.65 5.69
C LYS A 69 6.73 2.39 5.76
N GLY A 70 7.27 2.79 4.62
CA GLY A 70 8.34 3.76 4.48
C GLY A 70 7.78 5.14 4.11
N VAL A 71 8.38 6.20 4.66
CA VAL A 71 8.06 7.60 4.35
C VAL A 71 9.35 8.35 4.12
N VAL A 72 9.40 9.14 3.04
CA VAL A 72 10.47 10.10 2.77
C VAL A 72 9.85 11.49 2.61
N GLU A 73 10.26 12.40 3.47
CA GLU A 73 9.90 13.81 3.40
C GLU A 73 10.51 14.49 2.17
N PRO A 74 9.79 15.40 1.49
CA PRO A 74 10.39 16.27 0.50
C PRO A 74 11.37 17.24 1.15
N SER A 75 12.44 17.58 0.44
CA SER A 75 13.46 18.52 0.93
C SER A 75 14.05 19.37 -0.20
N GLY A 76 14.64 20.52 0.15
CA GLY A 76 15.18 21.46 -0.84
C GLY A 76 14.11 22.42 -1.40
N ALA A 77 14.54 23.61 -1.83
CA ALA A 77 13.61 24.67 -2.25
C ALA A 77 13.29 24.62 -3.76
N ASN A 78 14.28 24.33 -4.62
CA ASN A 78 14.11 24.08 -6.05
C ASN A 78 15.44 23.56 -6.63
N PRO A 79 15.55 22.30 -7.12
CA PRO A 79 14.48 21.30 -7.16
C PRO A 79 14.20 20.69 -5.78
N VAL A 80 12.97 20.21 -5.59
CA VAL A 80 12.62 19.35 -4.46
C VAL A 80 13.23 17.95 -4.65
N VAL A 81 13.71 17.36 -3.56
CA VAL A 81 14.46 16.10 -3.52
C VAL A 81 13.88 15.17 -2.46
N TYR A 82 13.68 13.91 -2.84
CA TYR A 82 13.33 12.81 -1.95
C TYR A 82 14.57 11.95 -1.68
N ASN A 83 15.25 12.19 -0.56
CA ASN A 83 16.43 11.41 -0.20
C ASN A 83 16.04 10.04 0.36
N LEU A 84 16.19 8.97 -0.42
CA LEU A 84 15.81 7.62 0.03
C LEU A 84 16.61 7.14 1.25
N ALA A 85 17.79 7.73 1.51
CA ALA A 85 18.56 7.41 2.72
C ALA A 85 17.92 7.97 4.01
N SER A 86 16.97 8.90 3.91
CA SER A 86 16.19 9.41 5.04
C SER A 86 14.82 8.72 5.18
N GLU A 87 14.59 7.59 4.50
CA GLU A 87 13.35 6.84 4.62
C GLU A 87 13.13 6.36 6.07
N THR A 88 12.03 6.80 6.68
CA THR A 88 11.60 6.31 7.99
C THR A 88 10.67 5.14 7.81
N ILE A 89 11.06 3.97 8.34
CA ILE A 89 10.31 2.72 8.21
C ILE A 89 9.57 2.41 9.51
N THR A 90 8.26 2.23 9.41
CA THR A 90 7.38 1.77 10.49
C THR A 90 6.86 0.37 10.20
N LEU A 91 7.03 -0.55 11.14
CA LEU A 91 6.39 -1.87 11.09
C LEU A 91 4.92 -1.72 11.51
N LEU A 92 3.99 -2.04 10.61
CA LEU A 92 2.55 -1.90 10.86
C LEU A 92 1.91 -3.18 11.37
N SER A 93 2.37 -4.33 10.90
CA SER A 93 1.88 -5.62 11.36
C SER A 93 2.91 -6.72 11.10
N PRO A 94 3.55 -7.29 12.15
CA PRO A 94 4.57 -8.34 12.01
C PRO A 94 4.00 -9.68 11.53
N HIS A 95 2.68 -9.87 11.63
CA HIS A 95 2.00 -11.14 11.37
C HIS A 95 1.46 -11.26 9.95
N VAL A 96 1.77 -10.31 9.07
CA VAL A 96 1.38 -10.36 7.66
C VAL A 96 2.30 -11.33 6.91
N VAL A 97 1.72 -12.30 6.23
CA VAL A 97 2.43 -13.44 5.61
C VAL A 97 2.22 -13.51 4.08
N ASN A 98 1.77 -12.44 3.45
CA ASN A 98 1.52 -12.40 2.00
C ASN A 98 2.71 -12.87 1.15
N SER A 99 3.90 -12.35 1.42
CA SER A 99 5.13 -12.71 0.70
C SER A 99 5.54 -14.17 0.94
N GLU A 100 5.38 -14.66 2.18
CA GLU A 100 5.66 -16.06 2.54
C GLU A 100 4.70 -17.03 1.84
N ASP A 101 3.40 -16.68 1.79
CA ASP A 101 2.34 -17.50 1.20
C ASP A 101 2.29 -17.40 -0.34
N GLY A 102 3.10 -16.53 -0.97
CA GLY A 102 3.03 -16.29 -2.42
C GLY A 102 1.71 -15.64 -2.86
N ILE A 103 1.05 -14.90 -1.97
CA ILE A 103 -0.23 -14.22 -2.24
C ILE A 103 0.00 -12.71 -2.36
N PRO A 104 -0.23 -12.08 -3.53
CA PRO A 104 -0.05 -10.65 -3.72
C PRO A 104 -0.78 -9.81 -2.66
N LEU A 105 -0.08 -8.84 -2.08
CA LEU A 105 -0.66 -7.80 -1.23
C LEU A 105 -1.51 -6.83 -2.06
N PHE A 106 -1.02 -6.47 -3.25
CA PHE A 106 -1.68 -5.56 -4.18
C PHE A 106 -2.12 -6.30 -5.44
N LYS A 107 -3.34 -6.03 -5.88
CA LYS A 107 -3.86 -6.43 -7.19
C LYS A 107 -4.43 -5.22 -7.88
N TYR A 108 -4.10 -5.06 -9.15
CA TYR A 108 -4.44 -3.88 -9.94
C TYR A 108 -5.45 -4.23 -11.01
N TYR A 109 -6.43 -3.35 -11.23
CA TYR A 109 -7.49 -3.56 -12.21
C TYR A 109 -7.72 -2.30 -13.03
N THR A 110 -8.19 -2.50 -14.26
CA THR A 110 -8.68 -1.42 -15.12
C THR A 110 -10.06 -0.95 -14.68
N LYS A 111 -10.56 0.11 -15.32
CA LYS A 111 -11.94 0.59 -15.18
C LYS A 111 -13.01 -0.44 -15.55
N ASP A 112 -12.64 -1.54 -16.20
CA ASP A 112 -13.58 -2.56 -16.69
C ASP A 112 -13.92 -3.61 -15.62
N TYR A 113 -13.31 -3.53 -14.42
CA TYR A 113 -13.76 -4.28 -13.24
C TYR A 113 -15.18 -3.84 -12.83
N PRO A 114 -16.09 -4.75 -12.46
CA PRO A 114 -15.90 -6.17 -12.24
C PRO A 114 -16.12 -7.06 -13.47
N THR A 115 -16.46 -6.51 -14.64
CA THR A 115 -16.68 -7.29 -15.87
C THR A 115 -15.41 -8.02 -16.31
N VAL A 116 -14.24 -7.38 -16.19
CA VAL A 116 -12.92 -8.02 -16.31
C VAL A 116 -12.30 -8.11 -14.91
N ALA A 117 -12.40 -9.29 -14.29
CA ALA A 117 -11.93 -9.54 -12.93
C ALA A 117 -10.50 -10.13 -12.84
N THR A 118 -9.79 -10.22 -13.96
CA THR A 118 -8.39 -10.62 -14.00
C THR A 118 -7.51 -9.42 -13.64
N PRO A 119 -6.65 -9.51 -12.60
CA PRO A 119 -5.74 -8.43 -12.27
C PRO A 119 -4.67 -8.27 -13.35
N LEU A 120 -4.18 -7.03 -13.51
CA LEU A 120 -3.03 -6.72 -14.35
C LEU A 120 -1.77 -7.42 -13.79
N ALA A 121 -0.85 -7.78 -14.68
CA ALA A 121 0.46 -8.30 -14.30
C ALA A 121 1.28 -7.21 -13.59
N THR A 122 2.14 -7.62 -12.66
CA THR A 122 3.04 -6.73 -11.93
C THR A 122 4.51 -6.90 -12.37
N PRO A 123 5.34 -5.84 -12.32
CA PRO A 123 4.98 -4.46 -12.03
C PRO A 123 3.99 -3.89 -13.07
N VAL A 124 2.98 -3.17 -12.59
CA VAL A 124 1.84 -2.74 -13.41
C VAL A 124 2.19 -1.50 -14.21
N ASN A 125 1.60 -1.36 -15.40
CA ASN A 125 1.52 -0.06 -16.05
C ASN A 125 0.45 0.79 -15.35
N ILE A 126 0.88 1.80 -14.59
CA ILE A 126 0.02 2.69 -13.79
C ILE A 126 -1.05 3.39 -14.65
N ASP A 127 -0.78 3.68 -15.92
CA ASP A 127 -1.75 4.35 -16.81
C ASP A 127 -3.02 3.52 -17.08
N GLN A 128 -2.96 2.22 -16.81
CA GLN A 128 -4.07 1.28 -16.97
C GLN A 128 -4.83 1.04 -15.66
N VAL A 129 -4.29 1.48 -14.52
CA VAL A 129 -4.87 1.23 -13.20
C VAL A 129 -6.01 2.20 -12.92
N SER A 130 -7.16 1.68 -12.52
CA SER A 130 -8.29 2.48 -12.02
C SER A 130 -8.80 2.01 -10.67
N LEU A 131 -8.41 0.80 -10.25
CA LEU A 131 -8.82 0.19 -9.00
C LEU A 131 -7.66 -0.66 -8.45
N ILE A 132 -7.41 -0.54 -7.14
CA ILE A 132 -6.43 -1.34 -6.42
C ILE A 132 -7.17 -2.15 -5.36
N ASN A 133 -6.92 -3.46 -5.31
CA ASN A 133 -7.37 -4.34 -4.24
C ASN A 133 -6.20 -4.67 -3.33
N PHE A 134 -6.41 -4.47 -2.02
CA PHE A 134 -5.52 -4.92 -0.96
C PHE A 134 -5.98 -6.27 -0.46
N VAL A 135 -5.07 -7.23 -0.36
CA VAL A 135 -5.31 -8.52 0.27
C VAL A 135 -4.26 -8.72 1.35
N ILE A 136 -4.66 -8.71 2.62
CA ILE A 136 -3.76 -8.93 3.76
C ILE A 136 -4.05 -10.29 4.37
N ARG A 137 -3.06 -11.17 4.37
CA ARG A 137 -3.08 -12.46 5.07
C ARG A 137 -2.32 -12.32 6.37
N VAL A 138 -2.98 -12.62 7.47
CA VAL A 138 -2.45 -12.49 8.83
C VAL A 138 -2.39 -13.87 9.45
N LYS A 139 -1.22 -14.31 9.88
CA LYS A 139 -1.01 -15.58 10.59
C LYS A 139 -0.68 -15.31 12.06
N SER A 140 -1.45 -15.90 12.95
CA SER A 140 -1.29 -15.71 14.39
C SER A 140 -1.44 -17.02 15.14
N GLU A 141 -0.79 -17.15 16.28
CA GLU A 141 -0.87 -18.34 17.11
C GLU A 141 -2.09 -18.32 18.04
N SER A 142 -2.77 -19.46 18.14
CA SER A 142 -3.85 -19.71 19.09
C SER A 142 -3.59 -21.01 19.85
N GLY A 143 -4.28 -21.26 20.96
CA GLY A 143 -4.03 -22.39 21.87
C GLY A 143 -4.18 -23.82 21.29
N GLY A 144 -4.28 -23.97 19.96
CA GLY A 144 -4.23 -25.22 19.22
C GLY A 144 -3.46 -25.15 17.88
N GLY A 145 -2.70 -24.07 17.61
CA GLY A 145 -1.91 -23.86 16.39
C GLY A 145 -2.12 -22.51 15.72
N SER A 146 -1.53 -22.32 14.54
CA SER A 146 -1.64 -21.09 13.76
C SER A 146 -3.01 -20.97 13.08
N ILE A 147 -3.63 -19.79 13.18
CA ILE A 147 -4.82 -19.39 12.43
C ILE A 147 -4.41 -18.33 11.42
N THR A 148 -4.88 -18.46 10.17
CA THR A 148 -4.70 -17.44 9.15
C THR A 148 -6.02 -16.74 8.85
N SER A 149 -6.05 -15.42 8.97
CA SER A 149 -7.17 -14.56 8.55
C SER A 149 -6.84 -13.81 7.28
N THR A 150 -7.83 -13.59 6.42
CA THR A 150 -7.67 -12.75 5.22
C THR A 150 -8.57 -11.52 5.34
N LEU A 151 -7.97 -10.35 5.17
CA LEU A 151 -8.65 -9.06 5.06
C LEU A 151 -8.52 -8.58 3.62
N SER A 152 -9.58 -7.95 3.09
CA SER A 152 -9.54 -7.39 1.74
C SER A 152 -10.28 -6.06 1.69
N SER A 153 -9.76 -5.13 0.90
CA SER A 153 -10.40 -3.84 0.62
C SER A 153 -10.08 -3.37 -0.80
N PHE A 154 -10.88 -2.45 -1.31
CA PHE A 154 -10.67 -1.82 -2.61
C PHE A 154 -10.46 -0.31 -2.42
N VAL A 155 -9.63 0.30 -3.27
CA VAL A 155 -9.51 1.75 -3.36
C VAL A 155 -9.39 2.19 -4.82
N GLN A 156 -9.95 3.35 -5.11
CA GLN A 156 -9.75 4.08 -6.35
C GLN A 156 -8.92 5.32 -6.04
N PRO A 157 -7.64 5.37 -6.46
CA PRO A 157 -6.80 6.56 -6.29
C PRO A 157 -7.41 7.75 -7.02
N ARG A 158 -7.45 8.94 -6.40
CA ARG A 158 -8.14 10.11 -6.97
C ARG A 158 -7.58 10.55 -8.32
N ASN A 159 -6.25 10.61 -8.48
CA ASN A 159 -5.65 11.07 -9.74
C ASN A 159 -5.75 10.06 -10.88
N LEU A 160 -6.00 8.79 -10.57
CA LEU A 160 -6.15 7.75 -11.60
C LEU A 160 -7.58 7.67 -12.14
N LYS A 161 -8.49 8.51 -11.66
CA LYS A 161 -9.78 8.75 -12.31
C LYS A 161 -9.54 9.61 -13.56
N LYS A 162 -9.20 8.97 -14.67
CA LYS A 162 -9.30 9.66 -15.97
C LYS A 162 -10.75 10.09 -16.16
N ASN A 163 -10.98 11.40 -16.32
CA ASN A 163 -12.25 11.93 -16.80
C ASN A 163 -12.53 11.23 -18.14
N LEU A 164 -13.56 10.37 -18.15
CA LEU A 164 -14.12 9.82 -19.39
C LEU A 164 -14.83 10.93 -20.16
#